data_AF-X1M980-F1
#
_entry.id   AF-X1M980-F1
#
_cell.length_a   1.000
_cell.length_b   1.000
_cell.length_c   1.000
_cell.angle_alpha   90.00
_cell.angle_beta   90.00
_cell.angle_gamma   90.00
#
_symmetry.space_group_name_H-M   'P 1'
#
loop_
_entity.id
_entity.type
_entity.pdbx_description
1 polymer ?
#
loop_
_entity_poly.entity_id
_entity_poly.type
_entity_poly.pdbx_seq_one_letter_code
_entity_poly.pdbx_strand_id
1 'polypeptide(L)'
;GLKIEERYTHLIIRGLKDYSLPSKTVIKGVRKNAVKIADGVYQQEQWATLKGILRSGNANEYTIKTITKHLTREYTKGTVTVEGKVSPFVLDV
;
A
#
# COMPACT_ATOMS: atom_id res chain seq x y z
N GLY A 1 20.04 -5.77 15.67
CA GLY A 1 19.43 -6.83 16.49
C GLY A 1 17.92 -6.68 16.47
N LEU A 2 17.17 -7.78 16.67
CA LEU A 2 15.73 -7.70 16.87
C LEU A 2 15.44 -7.07 18.23
N LYS A 3 14.46 -6.17 18.29
CA LYS A 3 13.99 -5.55 19.53
C LYS A 3 12.47 -5.43 19.53
N ILE A 4 11.89 -5.32 20.72
CA ILE A 4 10.46 -5.09 20.91
C ILE A 4 10.22 -3.59 20.77
N GLU A 5 9.53 -3.18 19.71
CA GLU A 5 9.11 -1.79 19.51
C GLU A 5 7.84 -1.47 20.30
N GLU A 6 6.82 -2.33 20.21
CA GLU A 6 5.48 -2.08 20.74
C GLU A 6 4.82 -3.42 21.15
N ARG A 7 3.85 -3.38 22.08
CA ARG A 7 3.02 -4.53 22.48
C ARG A 7 1.55 -4.15 22.41
N TYR A 8 0.72 -5.03 21.87
CA TYR A 8 -0.72 -4.82 21.71
C TYR A 8 -1.49 -6.10 22.04
N THR A 9 -2.67 -5.96 22.65
CA THR A 9 -3.59 -7.08 22.92
C THR A 9 -4.51 -7.39 21.74
N HIS A 10 -4.65 -6.45 20.80
CA HIS A 10 -5.46 -6.60 19.60
C HIS A 10 -4.82 -5.89 18.41
N LEU A 11 -4.91 -6.52 17.25
CA LEU A 11 -4.52 -5.96 15.96
C LEU A 11 -5.32 -6.61 14.84
N ILE A 12 -5.49 -5.90 13.73
CA ILE A 12 -6.17 -6.41 12.53
C ILE A 12 -5.15 -6.48 11.41
N ILE A 13 -4.89 -7.67 10.88
CA ILE A 13 -4.06 -7.88 9.68
C ILE A 13 -4.99 -8.23 8.52
N ARG A 14 -4.82 -7.53 7.40
CA ARG A 14 -5.63 -7.75 6.19
C ARG A 14 -4.79 -8.22 5.01
N GLY A 15 -3.48 -7.98 5.06
CA GLY A 15 -2.55 -8.45 4.05
C GLY A 15 -1.16 -7.86 4.25
N LEU A 16 -0.32 -7.99 3.21
CA LEU A 16 1.05 -7.48 3.24
C LEU A 16 1.07 -5.96 3.44
N LYS A 17 1.56 -5.51 4.60
CA LYS A 17 1.64 -4.09 4.98
C LYS A 17 0.26 -3.39 4.90
N ASP A 18 -0.82 -4.13 5.18
CA ASP A 18 -2.17 -3.61 5.49
C ASP A 18 -2.57 -4.15 6.86
N TYR A 19 -2.41 -3.32 7.89
CA TYR A 19 -2.79 -3.64 9.25
C TYR A 19 -3.21 -2.41 10.05
N SER A 20 -4.04 -2.63 11.05
CA SER A 20 -4.47 -1.61 12.01
C SER A 20 -4.09 -2.04 13.42
N LEU A 21 -3.43 -1.13 14.11
CA LEU A 21 -3.14 -1.16 15.54
C LEU A 21 -4.03 -0.10 16.23
N PRO A 22 -4.19 -0.15 17.56
CA PRO A 22 -4.93 0.89 18.28
C PRO A 22 -4.42 2.31 18.01
N SER A 23 -3.11 2.48 17.79
CA SER A 23 -2.46 3.79 17.60
C SER A 23 -2.32 4.22 16.15
N LYS A 24 -2.33 3.29 15.18
CA LYS A 24 -2.00 3.59 13.79
C LYS A 24 -2.57 2.57 12.81
N THR A 25 -2.84 3.05 11.60
CA THR A 25 -3.14 2.20 10.45
C THR A 25 -1.99 2.32 9.44
N VAL A 26 -1.53 1.18 8.94
CA VAL A 26 -0.46 1.08 7.96
C VAL A 26 -1.02 0.39 6.73
N ILE A 27 -1.02 1.08 5.59
CA ILE A 27 -1.48 0.55 4.31
C ILE A 27 -0.43 0.88 3.25
N LYS A 28 0.08 -0.16 2.57
CA LYS A 28 1.12 0.02 1.55
C LYS A 28 0.63 0.94 0.42
N GLY A 29 1.39 2.01 0.19
CA GLY A 29 1.14 2.93 -0.92
C GLY A 29 0.01 3.94 -0.69
N VAL A 30 -0.62 3.93 0.48
CA VAL A 30 -1.57 4.95 0.92
C VAL A 30 -0.86 5.86 1.92
N ARG A 31 -0.86 7.17 1.65
CA ARG A 31 -0.22 8.16 2.53
C ARG A 31 -1.02 8.34 3.82
N LYS A 32 -0.34 8.78 4.89
CA LYS A 32 -0.98 9.06 6.19
C LYS A 32 -2.07 10.15 6.11
N ASN A 33 -1.91 11.09 5.18
CA ASN A 33 -2.87 12.18 4.92
C ASN A 33 -3.85 11.87 3.78
N ALA A 34 -3.88 10.64 3.25
CA ALA A 34 -4.86 10.26 2.24
C ALA A 34 -6.28 10.28 2.85
N VAL A 35 -7.24 10.76 2.06
CA VAL A 35 -8.65 10.79 2.46
C VAL A 35 -9.31 9.49 2.03
N LYS A 36 -9.90 8.75 2.97
CA LYS A 36 -10.72 7.58 2.64
C LYS A 36 -12.09 8.06 2.15
N ILE A 37 -12.42 7.78 0.90
CA ILE A 37 -13.68 8.23 0.28
C ILE A 37 -14.73 7.11 0.19
N ALA A 38 -14.30 5.84 0.21
CA ALA A 38 -15.15 4.67 0.34
C ALA A 38 -14.34 3.50 0.94
N ASP A 39 -14.96 2.35 1.21
CA ASP A 39 -14.19 1.20 1.67
C ASP A 39 -13.19 0.72 0.60
N GLY A 40 -11.93 0.56 0.99
CA GLY A 40 -10.84 0.27 0.06
C GLY A 40 -10.48 1.39 -0.91
N VAL A 41 -11.13 2.57 -0.87
CA VAL A 41 -10.88 3.67 -1.83
C VAL A 41 -10.33 4.91 -1.12
N TYR A 42 -9.16 5.36 -1.58
CA TYR A 42 -8.43 6.47 -0.98
C TYR A 42 -8.02 7.50 -2.03
N GLN A 43 -8.19 8.78 -1.72
CA GLN A 43 -7.73 9.89 -2.54
C GLN A 43 -6.49 10.51 -1.91
N GLN A 44 -5.44 10.74 -2.71
CA GLN A 44 -4.21 11.34 -2.24
C GLN A 44 -3.49 12.12 -3.34
N GLU A 45 -2.58 12.99 -2.93
CA GLU A 45 -1.68 13.67 -3.84
C GLU A 45 -0.57 12.76 -4.37
N GLN A 46 -0.30 12.89 -5.65
CA GLN A 46 0.85 12.36 -6.36
C GLN A 46 1.77 13.52 -6.73
N TRP A 47 2.97 13.45 -6.18
CA TRP A 47 4.02 14.44 -6.35
C TRP A 47 4.94 13.98 -7.48
N ALA A 48 5.26 14.86 -8.42
CA ALA A 48 6.15 14.54 -9.53
C ALA A 48 7.57 14.25 -9.02
N THR A 49 8.21 13.22 -9.57
CA THR A 49 9.63 12.95 -9.34
C THR A 49 10.47 13.70 -10.38
N LEU A 50 11.74 13.99 -10.08
CA LEU A 50 12.64 14.63 -11.05
C LEU A 50 12.69 13.86 -12.38
N LYS A 51 12.81 12.53 -12.33
CA LYS A 51 12.75 11.67 -13.52
C LYS A 51 11.42 11.81 -14.28
N GLY A 52 10.30 11.94 -13.55
CA GLY A 52 8.98 12.15 -14.14
C GLY A 52 8.87 13.47 -14.89
N ILE A 53 9.44 14.55 -14.32
CA ILE A 53 9.50 15.88 -14.91
C ILE A 53 10.40 15.89 -16.15
N LEU A 54 11.61 15.31 -16.07
CA LEU A 54 12.50 15.24 -17.24
C LEU A 54 11.88 14.46 -18.40
N ARG A 55 11.09 13.41 -18.10
CA ARG A 55 10.38 12.63 -19.12
C ARG A 55 9.14 13.32 -19.69
N SER A 56 8.57 14.31 -19.02
CA SER A 56 7.39 15.04 -19.54
C SER A 56 7.76 16.00 -20.68
N GLY A 57 9.05 16.30 -20.88
CA GLY A 57 9.53 17.29 -21.84
C GLY A 57 9.27 18.74 -21.40
N ASN A 58 8.63 18.95 -20.25
CA ASN A 58 8.36 20.27 -19.69
C ASN A 58 8.97 20.38 -18.29
N ALA A 59 10.26 20.71 -18.25
CA ALA A 59 11.03 20.80 -17.01
C ALA A 59 10.77 22.09 -16.21
N ASN A 60 10.05 23.05 -16.80
CA ASN A 60 9.74 24.34 -16.17
C ASN A 60 8.46 24.31 -15.33
N GLU A 61 7.70 23.22 -15.38
CA GLU A 61 6.43 23.09 -14.68
C GLU A 61 6.46 21.95 -13.64
N TYR A 62 5.91 22.24 -12.45
CA TYR A 62 5.73 21.25 -11.38
C TYR A 62 4.24 21.10 -11.05
N THR A 63 3.66 19.97 -11.45
CA THR A 63 2.24 19.69 -11.20
C THR A 63 2.06 18.62 -10.13
N ILE A 64 1.27 18.92 -9.09
CA ILE A 64 0.75 17.94 -8.15
C ILE A 64 -0.58 17.43 -8.69
N LYS A 65 -0.75 16.11 -8.73
CA LYS A 65 -2.00 15.47 -9.19
C LYS A 65 -2.73 14.84 -8.03
N THR A 66 -4.05 14.91 -8.05
CA THR A 66 -4.87 14.08 -7.15
C THR A 66 -5.12 12.74 -7.82
N ILE A 67 -4.85 11.65 -7.12
CA ILE A 67 -5.08 10.28 -7.60
C ILE A 67 -5.96 9.49 -6.65
N THR A 68 -6.75 8.57 -7.22
CA THR A 68 -7.55 7.60 -6.48
C THR A 68 -6.83 6.26 -6.44
N LYS A 69 -6.74 5.67 -5.25
CA LYS A 69 -6.19 4.33 -5.00
C LYS A 69 -7.35 3.39 -4.66
N HIS A 70 -7.41 2.29 -5.40
CA HIS A 70 -8.31 1.17 -5.11
C HIS A 70 -7.48 0.05 -4.50
N LEU A 71 -7.80 -0.32 -3.26
CA LEU A 71 -7.16 -1.38 -2.51
C LEU A 71 -8.12 -2.57 -2.44
N THR A 72 -7.81 -3.63 -3.19
CA THR A 72 -8.46 -4.93 -2.99
C THR A 72 -7.66 -5.71 -1.95
N ARG A 73 -8.35 -6.36 -1.02
CA ARG A 73 -7.73 -7.23 0.01
C ARG A 73 -7.65 -8.68 -0.43
N GLU A 74 -7.79 -8.91 -1.72
CA GLU A 74 -7.60 -10.21 -2.33
C GLU A 74 -6.11 -10.51 -2.42
N TYR A 75 -5.69 -11.67 -1.91
CA TYR A 75 -4.30 -12.07 -1.93
C TYR A 75 -3.98 -12.87 -3.20
N THR A 76 -3.50 -12.19 -4.23
CA THR A 76 -3.24 -12.78 -5.55
C THR A 76 -1.75 -13.02 -5.83
N LYS A 77 -0.90 -13.07 -4.79
CA LYS A 77 0.57 -13.20 -4.93
C LYS A 77 1.10 -14.63 -4.84
N GLY A 78 0.19 -15.59 -4.82
CA GLY A 78 0.46 -17.01 -4.71
C GLY A 78 -0.85 -17.75 -4.48
N THR A 79 -0.77 -19.07 -4.47
CA THR A 79 -1.90 -19.92 -4.10
C THR A 79 -2.01 -19.97 -2.59
N VAL A 80 -3.12 -19.46 -2.04
CA VAL A 80 -3.42 -19.55 -0.61
C VAL A 80 -4.07 -20.91 -0.35
N THR A 81 -3.45 -21.74 0.48
CA THR A 81 -4.00 -23.04 0.88
C THR A 81 -5.12 -22.86 1.89
N VAL A 82 -5.90 -23.91 2.16
CA VAL A 82 -7.00 -23.87 3.15
C VAL A 82 -6.49 -23.61 4.58
N GLU A 83 -5.22 -23.91 4.85
CA GLU A 83 -4.53 -23.61 6.11
C GLU A 83 -3.96 -22.18 6.17
N GLY A 84 -4.15 -21.38 5.11
CA GLY A 84 -3.65 -20.00 5.04
C GLY A 84 -2.18 -19.87 4.68
N LYS A 85 -1.52 -20.96 4.26
CA LYS A 85 -0.14 -20.90 3.74
C LYS A 85 -0.16 -20.37 2.31
N VAL A 86 0.82 -19.54 1.96
CA VAL A 86 0.99 -19.05 0.59
C VAL A 86 2.04 -19.91 -0.12
N SER A 87 1.65 -20.59 -1.20
CA SER A 87 2.58 -21.20 -2.15
C SER A 87 2.89 -20.20 -3.26
N PRO A 88 4.18 -19.96 -3.60
CA PRO A 88 4.52 -19.07 -4.70
C PRO A 88 4.03 -19.65 -6.03
N PHE A 89 3.72 -18.77 -6.99
CA PHE A 89 3.57 -19.21 -8.37
C PHE A 89 4.92 -19.70 -8.90
N VAL A 90 4.90 -20.81 -9.62
CA VAL A 90 6.05 -21.34 -10.33
C VAL A 90 5.83 -21.04 -11.81
N LEU A 91 6.83 -20.43 -12.46
CA LEU A 91 6.82 -20.28 -13.91
C LEU A 91 7.35 -21.59 -14.48
N ASP A 92 6.52 -22.32 -15.24
CA ASP A 92 7.01 -23.45 -16.01
C ASP A 92 7.96 -22.92 -17.09
N VAL A 93 9.14 -23.54 -17.20
CA VAL A 93 10.23 -23.17 -18.13
C VAL A 93 10.16 -24.02 -19.39
#